data_AF-A0A2T1N5N3-F1
#
_entry.id   AF-A0A2T1N5N3-F1
#
_cell.length_a   1.000
_cell.length_b   1.000
_cell.length_c   1.000
_cell.angle_alpha   90.00
_cell.angle_beta   90.00
_cell.angle_gamma   90.00
#
_symmetry.space_group_name_H-M   'P 1'
#
loop_
_entity.id
_entity.type
_entity.pdbx_description
1 polymer ?
#
loop_
_entity_poly.entity_id
_entity_poly.type
_entity_poly.pdbx_seq_one_letter_code
_entity_poly.pdbx_strand_id
1 'polypeptide(L)'
;MSNIVKEYNEYRSKMNEKILAQNNKITKRIFNLDTNAYADGGSLDKKTKELIGLAASAVLRCDDCIRYHLESSYKAGVTKDQVMDTLGISTLIGGTIVIPHLRRAYEFWEALENETQG
;
A
#
# COMPACT_ATOMS: atom_id res chain seq x y z
N MET A 1 -8.22 15.88 -14.63
CA MET A 1 -7.01 15.25 -14.07
C MET A 1 -7.17 13.76 -14.23
N SER A 2 -6.10 13.04 -14.57
CA SER A 2 -6.18 11.59 -14.59
C SER A 2 -6.43 11.10 -13.15
N ASN A 3 -7.22 10.05 -13.02
CA ASN A 3 -7.49 9.45 -11.71
C ASN A 3 -6.31 8.54 -11.36
N ILE A 4 -5.38 9.05 -10.54
CA ILE A 4 -4.14 8.36 -10.19
C ILE A 4 -4.36 7.02 -9.47
N VAL A 5 -5.50 6.85 -8.78
CA VAL A 5 -5.87 5.58 -8.13
C VAL A 5 -6.24 4.55 -9.19
N LYS A 6 -7.10 4.94 -10.13
CA LYS A 6 -7.48 4.10 -11.26
C LYS A 6 -6.28 3.69 -12.10
N GLU A 7 -5.43 4.65 -12.49
CA GLU A 7 -4.24 4.36 -13.30
C GLU A 7 -3.26 3.42 -12.60
N TYR A 8 -3.03 3.63 -11.30
CA TYR A 8 -2.22 2.75 -10.48
C TYR A 8 -2.78 1.32 -10.48
N ASN A 9 -4.08 1.17 -10.24
CA ASN A 9 -4.73 -0.14 -10.17
C ASN A 9 -4.72 -0.88 -11.51
N GLU A 10 -5.02 -0.18 -12.60
CA GLU A 10 -4.98 -0.74 -13.96
C GLU A 10 -3.57 -1.21 -14.33
N TYR A 11 -2.55 -0.39 -14.05
CA TYR A 11 -1.16 -0.75 -14.31
C TYR A 11 -0.74 -1.97 -13.49
N ARG A 12 -1.01 -1.96 -12.18
CA ARG A 12 -0.65 -3.04 -11.26
C ARG A 12 -1.30 -4.37 -11.66
N SER A 13 -2.60 -4.37 -11.96
CA SER A 13 -3.31 -5.58 -12.39
C SER A 13 -2.72 -6.15 -13.67
N LYS A 14 -2.56 -5.30 -14.69
CA LYS A 14 -1.99 -5.68 -15.99
C LYS A 14 -0.60 -6.30 -15.87
N MET A 15 0.25 -5.73 -15.01
CA MET A 15 1.61 -6.24 -14.83
C MET A 15 1.64 -7.51 -13.99
N ASN A 16 0.81 -7.63 -12.97
CA ASN A 16 0.67 -8.87 -12.20
C ASN A 16 0.21 -10.04 -13.07
N GLU A 17 -0.76 -9.83 -13.96
CA GLU A 17 -1.20 -10.86 -14.92
C GLU A 17 -0.04 -11.34 -15.80
N LYS A 18 0.73 -10.40 -16.37
CA LYS A 18 1.90 -10.73 -17.20
C LYS A 18 2.95 -11.52 -16.43
N ILE A 19 3.23 -11.15 -15.18
CA ILE A 19 4.21 -11.82 -14.32
C ILE A 19 3.73 -13.25 -14.00
N LEU A 20 2.48 -13.41 -13.60
CA LEU A 20 1.91 -14.71 -13.22
C LEU A 20 1.73 -15.66 -14.42
N ALA A 21 1.52 -15.10 -15.62
CA ALA A 21 1.45 -15.86 -16.88
C ALA A 21 2.76 -16.59 -17.22
N GLN A 22 3.92 -16.10 -16.74
CA GLN A 22 5.21 -16.80 -16.92
C GLN A 22 5.29 -18.13 -16.14
N ASN A 23 4.30 -18.42 -15.29
CA ASN A 23 4.18 -19.66 -14.53
C ASN A 23 5.44 -20.02 -13.69
N ASN A 24 6.20 -19.02 -13.26
CA ASN A 24 7.33 -19.23 -12.37
C ASN A 24 6.84 -19.67 -10.98
N LYS A 25 7.26 -20.87 -10.55
CA LYS A 25 6.84 -21.48 -9.29
C LYS A 25 7.23 -20.66 -8.05
N ILE A 26 8.39 -20.01 -8.07
CA ILE A 26 8.87 -19.19 -6.96
C ILE A 26 8.02 -17.92 -6.86
N THR A 27 7.86 -17.20 -7.97
CA THR A 27 7.06 -15.97 -8.01
C THR A 27 5.61 -16.21 -7.57
N LYS A 28 4.96 -17.28 -8.07
CA LYS A 28 3.60 -17.63 -7.67
C LYS A 28 3.44 -17.87 -6.17
N ARG A 29 4.41 -18.55 -5.55
CA ARG A 29 4.41 -18.81 -4.12
C ARG A 29 4.57 -17.54 -3.31
N ILE A 30 5.47 -16.64 -3.73
CA ILE A 30 5.66 -15.36 -3.05
C ILE A 30 4.39 -14.51 -3.11
N PHE A 31 3.75 -14.40 -4.28
CA PHE A 31 2.47 -13.67 -4.43
C PHE A 31 1.37 -14.23 -3.52
N ASN A 32 1.30 -15.56 -3.40
CA ASN A 32 0.34 -16.20 -2.50
C ASN A 32 0.65 -15.94 -1.02
N LEU A 33 1.92 -16.02 -0.63
CA LEU A 33 2.35 -15.72 0.74
C LEU A 33 2.07 -14.26 1.12
N ASP A 34 2.35 -13.32 0.22
CA ASP A 34 2.04 -11.90 0.37
C ASP A 34 0.53 -11.70 0.62
N THR A 35 -0.32 -12.26 -0.24
CA THR A 35 -1.78 -12.21 -0.06
C THR A 35 -2.23 -12.78 1.29
N ASN A 36 -1.67 -13.93 1.68
CA ASN A 36 -2.05 -14.59 2.94
C ASN A 36 -1.55 -13.85 4.18
N ALA A 37 -0.43 -13.12 4.10
CA ALA A 37 0.10 -12.36 5.23
C ALA A 37 -0.89 -11.30 5.72
N TYR A 38 -1.60 -10.64 4.79
CA TYR A 38 -2.59 -9.60 5.05
C TYR A 38 -4.04 -10.12 5.15
N ALA A 39 -4.26 -11.43 4.99
CA ALA A 39 -5.58 -12.03 5.14
C ALA A 39 -6.08 -11.99 6.60
N ASP A 40 -7.40 -12.06 6.77
CA ASP A 40 -8.05 -12.15 8.08
C ASP A 40 -7.75 -13.49 8.79
N GLY A 41 -8.05 -13.57 10.09
CA GLY A 41 -7.93 -14.82 10.88
C GLY A 41 -6.59 -15.04 11.58
N GLY A 42 -5.68 -14.06 11.54
CA GLY A 42 -4.50 -14.02 12.41
C GLY A 42 -4.78 -13.35 13.76
N SER A 43 -3.78 -13.31 14.64
CA SER A 43 -3.87 -12.63 15.94
C SER A 43 -3.90 -11.09 15.82
N LEU A 44 -3.45 -10.55 14.69
CA LEU A 44 -3.56 -9.13 14.35
C LEU A 44 -4.72 -8.95 13.38
N ASP A 45 -5.52 -7.91 13.60
CA ASP A 45 -6.58 -7.53 12.69
C ASP A 45 -6.01 -6.95 11.38
N LYS A 46 -6.85 -6.89 10.35
CA LYS A 46 -6.44 -6.42 9.03
C LYS A 46 -5.92 -4.98 9.04
N LYS A 47 -6.58 -4.09 9.80
CA LYS A 47 -6.15 -2.69 9.94
C LYS A 47 -4.71 -2.61 10.45
N THR A 48 -4.38 -3.34 11.51
CA THR A 48 -3.02 -3.36 12.07
C THR A 48 -2.03 -3.93 11.08
N LYS A 49 -2.37 -5.03 10.38
CA LYS A 49 -1.50 -5.62 9.36
C LYS A 49 -1.18 -4.64 8.23
N GLU A 50 -2.18 -3.93 7.70
CA GLU A 50 -1.98 -2.95 6.63
C GLU A 50 -1.13 -1.76 7.08
N LEU A 51 -1.29 -1.28 8.32
CA LEU A 51 -0.42 -0.23 8.88
C LEU A 51 1.03 -0.70 9.02
N ILE A 52 1.27 -1.96 9.42
CA ILE A 52 2.62 -2.54 9.44
C ILE A 52 3.20 -2.60 8.02
N GLY A 53 2.41 -3.05 7.03
CA GLY A 53 2.80 -3.09 5.63
C GLY A 53 3.15 -1.70 5.08
N LEU A 54 2.33 -0.69 5.41
CA LEU A 54 2.58 0.70 5.06
C LEU A 54 3.89 1.21 5.66
N ALA A 55 4.12 0.97 6.94
CA ALA A 55 5.35 1.40 7.61
C ALA A 55 6.59 0.76 7.00
N ALA A 56 6.56 -0.57 6.79
CA ALA A 56 7.63 -1.31 6.15
C ALA A 56 7.91 -0.80 4.72
N SER A 57 6.86 -0.52 3.96
CA SER A 57 6.96 0.00 2.60
C SER A 57 7.57 1.39 2.54
N ALA A 58 7.21 2.25 3.50
CA ALA A 58 7.72 3.61 3.63
C ALA A 58 9.22 3.62 3.96
N VAL A 59 9.67 2.84 4.95
CA VAL A 59 11.09 2.77 5.30
C VAL A 59 11.93 2.11 4.20
N LEU A 60 11.33 1.21 3.41
CA LEU A 60 11.95 0.62 2.21
C LEU A 60 11.85 1.50 0.96
N ARG A 61 11.15 2.64 1.03
CA ARG A 61 11.01 3.60 -0.08
C ARG A 61 10.38 3.02 -1.35
N CYS A 62 9.43 2.09 -1.20
CA CYS A 62 8.72 1.48 -2.31
C CYS A 62 7.39 2.21 -2.59
N ASP A 63 7.34 3.08 -3.59
CA ASP A 63 6.14 3.88 -3.87
C ASP A 63 4.90 3.04 -4.22
N ASP A 64 5.06 1.99 -5.03
CA ASP A 64 3.93 1.13 -5.39
C ASP A 64 3.43 0.29 -4.21
N CYS A 65 4.32 -0.09 -3.29
CA CYS A 65 3.97 -0.77 -2.05
C CYS A 65 3.25 0.19 -1.09
N ILE A 66 3.72 1.43 -0.99
CA ILE A 66 3.06 2.49 -0.20
C ILE A 66 1.64 2.71 -0.72
N ARG A 67 1.44 2.89 -2.04
CA ARG A 67 0.12 3.04 -2.64
C ARG A 67 -0.79 1.83 -2.37
N TYR A 68 -0.25 0.61 -2.50
CA TYR A 68 -0.99 -0.62 -2.22
C TYR A 68 -1.54 -0.66 -0.79
N HIS A 69 -0.69 -0.37 0.20
CA HIS A 69 -1.08 -0.39 1.60
C HIS A 69 -1.93 0.81 2.00
N LEU A 70 -1.79 1.98 1.35
CA LEU A 70 -2.70 3.11 1.55
C LEU A 70 -4.12 2.75 1.08
N GLU A 71 -4.26 2.22 -0.14
CA GLU A 71 -5.57 1.82 -0.66
C GLU A 71 -6.20 0.68 0.16
N SER A 72 -5.39 -0.30 0.58
CA SER A 72 -5.87 -1.42 1.41
C SER A 72 -6.25 -0.96 2.82
N SER A 73 -5.49 -0.04 3.41
CA SER A 73 -5.82 0.63 4.69
C SER A 73 -7.12 1.41 4.59
N TYR A 74 -7.29 2.19 3.52
CA TYR A 74 -8.50 2.96 3.25
C TYR A 74 -9.73 2.04 3.17
N LYS A 75 -9.65 0.98 2.36
CA LYS A 75 -10.70 -0.05 2.22
C LYS A 75 -10.99 -0.80 3.53
N ALA A 76 -9.98 -0.97 4.38
CA ALA A 76 -10.14 -1.58 5.70
C ALA A 76 -10.77 -0.61 6.73
N GLY A 77 -10.96 0.67 6.39
CA GLY A 77 -11.52 1.69 7.30
C GLY A 77 -10.52 2.20 8.33
N VAL A 78 -9.23 2.24 7.99
CA VAL A 78 -8.21 2.94 8.77
C VAL A 78 -8.41 4.45 8.60
N THR A 79 -8.29 5.21 9.68
CA THR A 79 -8.49 6.67 9.61
C THR A 79 -7.27 7.39 9.04
N LYS A 80 -7.48 8.60 8.52
CA LYS A 80 -6.39 9.49 8.09
C LYS A 80 -5.36 9.68 9.19
N ASP A 81 -5.79 9.94 10.42
CA ASP A 81 -4.89 10.15 11.56
C ASP A 81 -3.99 8.93 11.81
N GLN A 82 -4.54 7.71 11.78
CA GLN A 82 -3.76 6.47 11.93
C GLN A 82 -2.71 6.31 10.82
N VAL A 83 -3.05 6.67 9.57
CA VAL A 83 -2.12 6.64 8.44
C VAL A 83 -1.01 7.67 8.62
N MET A 84 -1.35 8.89 9.02
CA MET A 84 -0.36 9.97 9.20
C MET A 84 0.58 9.69 10.37
N ASP A 85 0.08 9.15 11.48
CA ASP A 85 0.92 8.69 12.60
C ASP A 85 1.90 7.60 12.15
N THR A 86 1.41 6.63 11.38
CA THR A 86 2.23 5.53 10.84
C THR A 86 3.33 6.05 9.91
N LEU A 87 3.01 6.98 9.02
CA LEU A 87 3.98 7.61 8.12
C LEU A 87 4.96 8.52 8.87
N GLY A 88 4.52 9.17 9.95
CA GLY A 88 5.37 9.94 10.86
C GLY A 88 6.42 9.07 11.54
N ILE A 89 6.00 7.94 12.13
CA ILE A 89 6.92 6.94 12.72
C ILE A 89 7.87 6.39 11.65
N SER A 90 7.37 6.11 10.45
CA SER A 90 8.20 5.62 9.35
C SER A 90 9.25 6.63 8.91
N THR A 91 8.92 7.92 8.92
CA THR A 91 9.86 9.01 8.60
C THR A 91 10.89 9.19 9.71
N LEU A 92 10.50 9.04 10.99
CA LEU A 92 11.44 9.01 12.11
C LEU A 92 12.47 7.88 11.97
N ILE A 93 12.01 6.67 11.63
CA ILE A 93 12.87 5.48 11.49
C ILE A 93 13.73 5.56 10.23
N GLY A 94 13.13 5.91 9.09
CA GLY A 94 13.79 5.91 7.77
C GLY A 94 14.57 7.18 7.46
N GLY A 95 14.38 8.25 8.24
CA GLY A 95 15.03 9.55 8.06
C GLY A 95 14.46 10.39 6.91
N THR A 96 15.09 11.52 6.64
CA THR A 96 14.62 12.53 5.68
C THR A 96 14.50 12.02 4.24
N ILE A 97 15.17 10.91 3.90
CA ILE A 97 15.07 10.27 2.59
C ILE A 97 13.69 9.68 2.31
N VAL A 98 12.84 9.49 3.32
CA VAL A 98 11.43 9.08 3.16
C VAL A 98 10.55 10.24 2.69
N ILE A 99 10.96 11.50 2.87
CA ILE A 99 10.13 12.69 2.57
C ILE A 99 9.59 12.72 1.12
N PRO A 100 10.36 12.39 0.06
CA PRO A 100 9.81 12.33 -1.30
C PRO A 100 8.69 11.30 -1.46
N HIS A 101 8.80 10.16 -0.76
CA HIS A 101 7.77 9.12 -0.73
C HIS A 101 6.55 9.56 0.07
N LEU A 102 6.77 10.31 1.15
CA LEU A 102 5.72 10.93 1.96
C LEU A 102 4.85 11.88 1.11
N ARG A 103 5.47 12.74 0.29
CA ARG A 103 4.73 13.64 -0.60
C ARG A 103 3.76 12.89 -1.52
N ARG A 104 4.22 11.79 -2.13
CA ARG A 104 3.39 10.93 -2.99
C ARG A 104 2.34 10.15 -2.20
N ALA A 105 2.66 9.74 -0.97
CA ALA A 105 1.72 9.06 -0.09
C ALA A 105 0.52 9.97 0.26
N TYR A 106 0.78 11.23 0.59
CA TYR A 106 -0.27 12.22 0.88
C TYR A 106 -1.14 12.49 -0.34
N GLU A 107 -0.53 12.74 -1.50
CA GLU A 107 -1.25 12.94 -2.77
C GLU A 107 -2.17 11.75 -3.10
N PHE A 108 -1.66 10.53 -2.93
CA PHE A 108 -2.44 9.32 -3.21
C PHE A 108 -3.56 9.11 -2.18
N TRP A 109 -3.33 9.39 -0.91
CA TRP A 109 -4.37 9.31 0.13
C TRP A 109 -5.52 10.29 -0.13
N GLU A 110 -5.21 11.54 -0.50
CA GLU A 110 -6.23 12.53 -0.86
C GLU A 110 -7.04 12.08 -2.07
N ALA A 111 -6.41 11.44 -3.06
CA ALA A 111 -7.12 10.90 -4.21
C ALA A 111 -8.12 9.78 -3.81
N LEU A 112 -7.75 8.91 -2.87
CA LEU A 112 -8.66 7.89 -2.31
C LEU A 112 -9.86 8.52 -1.57
N GLU A 113 -9.62 9.58 -0.79
CA GLU A 113 -10.68 10.32 -0.09
C GLU A 113 -11.66 10.96 -1.07
N ASN A 114 -11.16 11.50 -2.19
CA ASN A 114 -11.96 12.19 -3.20
C ASN A 114 -12.79 11.23 -4.08
N GLU A 115 -12.34 10.00 -4.34
CA GLU A 115 -13.14 9.01 -5.08
C GLU A 115 -14.44 8.61 -4.35
N THR A 116 -14.45 8.67 -3.02
CA THR A 116 -15.59 8.23 -2.20
C THR A 116 -16.58 9.36 -1.92
N GLN A 117 -16.20 10.61 -2.21
CA GLN A 117 -17.06 11.80 -2.07
C GLN A 117 -17.83 12.15 -3.34
N GLY A 118 -17.68 11.36 -4.41
CA GLY A 118 -18.32 11.54 -5.73
C GLY A 118 -19.39 10.52 -6.07
#